data_AF-A0A3P6UDB6-F1
#
_entry.id   AF-A0A3P6UDB6-F1
#
_cell.length_a   1.000
_cell.length_b   1.000
_cell.length_c   1.000
_cell.angle_alpha   90.00
_cell.angle_beta   90.00
_cell.angle_gamma   90.00
#
_symmetry.space_group_name_H-M   'P 1'
#
loop_
_entity.id
_entity.type
_entity.pdbx_description
1 polymer ?
#
loop_
_entity_poly.entity_id
_entity_poly.type
_entity_poly.pdbx_seq_one_letter_code
_entity_poly.pdbx_strand_id
1 'polypeptide(L)'
;MISTLGMADFIQVLTIGVVKSVAEQENTTNHVLGDPEDMDKEFEVLTYNGVSDTDMGATVFVEGTKVLVVGKLRSLSDRHGIMSYNISEVVDEKEYKAFTLEAKIAKLYFQK
;
A
#
# COMPACT_ATOMS: atom_id res chain seq x y z
N MET A 1 -12.46 8.91 -5.38
CA MET A 1 -12.98 7.56 -5.68
C MET A 1 -13.55 6.96 -4.39
N ILE A 2 -14.79 6.49 -4.42
CA ILE A 2 -15.22 5.43 -3.51
C ILE A 2 -14.81 4.16 -4.25
N SER A 3 -13.80 3.46 -3.76
CA SER A 3 -13.50 2.12 -4.26
C SER A 3 -14.65 1.25 -3.77
N THR A 4 -15.54 0.88 -4.68
CA THR A 4 -16.66 0.01 -4.39
C THR A 4 -16.30 -1.42 -4.78
N LEU A 5 -16.57 -2.36 -3.89
CA LEU A 5 -16.63 -3.78 -4.24
C LEU A 5 -18.03 -4.26 -3.86
N GLY A 6 -18.84 -4.59 -4.86
CA GLY A 6 -20.27 -4.78 -4.65
C GLY A 6 -20.93 -3.49 -4.17
N MET A 7 -21.60 -3.55 -3.02
CA MET A 7 -22.27 -2.42 -2.37
C MET A 7 -21.43 -1.78 -1.25
N ALA A 8 -20.20 -2.24 -1.03
CA ALA A 8 -19.35 -1.79 0.05
C ALA A 8 -18.37 -0.70 -0.41
N ASP A 9 -18.28 0.36 0.40
CA ASP A 9 -17.39 1.50 0.19
C ASP A 9 -16.11 1.33 1.02
N PHE A 10 -14.95 1.29 0.36
CA PHE A 10 -13.67 1.18 1.03
C PHE A 10 -12.98 2.55 1.11
N ILE A 11 -12.57 2.92 2.31
CA ILE A 11 -11.78 4.13 2.56
C ILE A 11 -10.38 3.77 3.05
N GLN A 12 -10.27 2.73 3.87
CA GLN A 12 -9.02 2.24 4.46
C GLN A 12 -8.68 0.87 3.88
N VAL A 13 -7.39 0.66 3.63
CA VAL A 13 -6.86 -0.57 3.05
C VAL A 13 -5.61 -1.04 3.79
N LEU A 14 -5.47 -2.36 3.83
CA LEU A 14 -4.24 -3.08 4.12
C LEU A 14 -3.85 -3.80 2.83
N THR A 15 -2.63 -3.61 2.34
CA THR A 15 -2.16 -4.27 1.11
C THR A 15 -0.69 -4.65 1.19
N ILE A 16 -0.28 -5.65 0.41
CA ILE A 16 1.13 -6.03 0.22
C ILE A 16 1.52 -5.76 -1.23
N GLY A 17 2.69 -5.15 -1.44
CA GLY A 17 3.26 -4.90 -2.75
C GLY A 17 4.77 -5.07 -2.77
N VAL A 18 5.35 -5.14 -3.96
CA VAL A 18 6.81 -5.11 -4.17
C VAL A 18 7.21 -3.74 -4.69
N VAL A 19 8.17 -3.09 -4.05
CA VAL A 19 8.66 -1.78 -4.48
C VAL A 19 9.28 -1.90 -5.87
N LYS A 20 8.77 -1.11 -6.82
CA LYS A 20 9.34 -0.94 -8.16
C LYS A 20 10.23 0.29 -8.25
N SER A 21 9.82 1.37 -7.61
CA SER A 21 10.58 2.61 -7.58
C SER A 21 10.19 3.44 -6.38
N VAL A 22 11.10 4.33 -6.00
CA VAL A 22 10.90 5.27 -4.92
C VAL A 22 11.34 6.66 -5.36
N ALA A 23 10.54 7.66 -5.01
CA ALA A 23 10.82 9.07 -5.26
C ALA A 23 10.60 9.85 -3.97
N GLU A 24 11.69 10.38 -3.42
CA GLU A 24 11.66 11.23 -2.24
C GLU A 24 11.46 12.70 -2.66
N GLN A 25 10.67 13.41 -1.87
CA GLN A 25 10.45 14.85 -1.93
C GLN A 25 10.65 15.44 -0.53
N GLU A 26 10.61 16.76 -0.39
CA GLU A 26 10.94 17.45 0.86
C GLU A 26 10.19 16.92 2.10
N ASN A 27 8.90 16.60 1.96
CA ASN A 27 8.04 16.15 3.07
C ASN A 27 7.29 14.85 2.77
N THR A 28 7.61 14.18 1.66
CA THR A 28 6.90 12.99 1.23
C THR A 28 7.81 11.99 0.53
N THR A 29 7.49 10.72 0.67
CA THR A 29 8.10 9.63 -0.09
C THR A 29 7.01 8.90 -0.88
N ASN A 30 7.19 8.83 -2.19
CA ASN A 30 6.33 8.10 -3.11
C ASN A 30 6.97 6.77 -3.49
N HIS A 31 6.28 5.67 -3.21
CA HIS A 31 6.64 4.35 -3.71
C HIS A 31 5.66 3.94 -4.81
N VAL A 32 6.18 3.39 -5.91
CA VAL A 32 5.38 2.62 -6.86
C VAL A 32 5.50 1.16 -6.45
N LEU A 33 4.37 0.53 -6.14
CA LEU A 33 4.33 -0.87 -5.73
C LEU A 33 3.68 -1.72 -6.83
N GLY A 34 4.35 -2.81 -7.21
CA GLY A 34 3.79 -3.86 -8.04
C GLY A 34 3.04 -4.91 -7.22
N ASP A 35 2.03 -5.53 -7.81
CA ASP A 35 1.37 -6.71 -7.26
C ASP A 35 2.39 -7.87 -7.22
N PRO A 36 2.60 -8.53 -6.07
CA PRO A 36 3.54 -9.65 -5.98
C PRO A 36 3.20 -10.86 -6.88
N GLU A 37 1.95 -11.01 -7.34
CA GLU A 37 1.53 -12.07 -8.27
C GLU A 37 1.54 -11.61 -9.75
N ASP A 38 1.56 -10.30 -10.00
CA ASP A 38 1.51 -9.72 -11.34
C ASP A 38 2.16 -8.32 -11.36
N MET A 39 3.46 -8.27 -11.63
CA MET A 39 4.22 -7.02 -11.60
C MET A 39 3.78 -6.00 -12.65
N ASP A 40 2.95 -6.34 -13.65
CA ASP A 40 2.41 -5.34 -14.58
C ASP A 40 1.28 -4.51 -13.94
N LYS A 41 0.69 -4.99 -12.85
CA LYS A 41 -0.25 -4.23 -12.03
C LYS A 41 0.49 -3.46 -10.95
N GLU A 42 0.31 -2.15 -10.93
CA GLU A 42 0.97 -1.27 -9.97
C GLU A 42 0.05 -0.20 -9.41
N PHE A 43 0.44 0.34 -8.25
CA PHE A 43 -0.24 1.43 -7.59
C PHE A 43 0.75 2.31 -6.82
N GLU A 44 0.40 3.58 -6.66
CA GLU A 44 1.23 4.54 -5.94
C GLU A 44 0.89 4.56 -4.44
N VAL A 45 1.92 4.70 -3.63
CA VAL A 45 1.83 4.86 -2.17
C VAL A 45 2.59 6.12 -1.76
N LEU A 46 1.85 7.10 -1.26
CA LEU A 46 2.38 8.37 -0.75
C LEU A 46 2.47 8.28 0.78
N THR A 47 3.67 8.47 1.31
CA THR A 47 3.95 8.56 2.74
C THR A 47 4.38 9.99 3.07
N TYR A 48 3.83 10.61 4.11
CA TYR A 48 4.33 11.89 4.61
C TYR A 48 5.48 11.66 5.58
N ASN A 49 6.62 12.28 5.30
CA ASN A 49 7.80 12.24 6.15
C ASN A 49 7.56 13.26 7.28
N GLY A 50 7.67 12.82 8.53
CA GLY A 50 6.98 13.42 9.68
C GLY A 50 7.08 14.94 9.85
N VAL A 51 6.01 15.49 10.44
CA VAL A 51 6.03 16.73 11.25
C VAL A 51 6.04 16.36 12.75
N SER A 52 6.53 15.17 13.12
CA SER A 52 6.44 14.62 14.49
C SER A 52 7.82 14.40 15.11
N ASP A 53 8.03 14.90 16.34
CA ASP A 53 9.27 14.87 17.16
C ASP A 53 9.82 13.47 17.51
N THR A 54 9.26 12.41 16.94
CA THR A 54 9.79 11.05 17.08
C THR A 54 10.47 10.71 15.77
N ASP A 55 11.80 10.79 15.78
CA ASP A 55 12.74 10.37 14.72
C ASP A 55 12.60 8.87 14.40
N MET A 56 11.44 8.44 13.90
CA MET A 56 11.38 7.33 12.97
C MET A 56 11.47 7.96 11.59
N GLY A 57 12.69 8.28 11.17
CA GLY A 57 12.95 8.73 9.81
C GLY A 57 12.20 7.83 8.84
N ALA A 58 11.60 8.44 7.80
CA ALA A 58 10.86 7.69 6.80
C ALA A 58 11.76 6.55 6.30
N THR A 59 11.38 5.32 6.61
CA THR A 59 12.16 4.16 6.14
C THR A 59 11.89 4.07 4.65
N VAL A 60 12.91 4.44 3.86
CA VAL A 60 12.86 4.39 2.41
C VAL A 60 13.10 2.93 2.02
N PHE A 61 12.06 2.28 1.51
CA PHE A 61 12.18 0.91 1.02
C PHE A 61 12.66 0.96 -0.44
N VAL A 62 13.66 0.15 -0.74
CA VAL A 62 14.30 0.12 -2.07
C VAL A 62 13.58 -0.85 -3.00
N GLU A 63 13.86 -0.73 -4.30
CA GLU A 63 13.33 -1.65 -5.31
C GLU A 63 13.57 -3.13 -4.96
N GLY A 64 12.55 -3.95 -5.20
CA GLY A 64 12.54 -5.38 -4.88
C GLY A 64 12.09 -5.71 -3.46
N THR A 65 12.03 -4.74 -2.55
CA THR A 65 11.53 -4.98 -1.19
C THR A 65 10.04 -5.23 -1.19
N LYS A 66 9.59 -6.29 -0.52
CA LYS A 66 8.18 -6.57 -0.29
C LYS A 66 7.71 -5.82 0.95
N VAL A 67 6.66 -5.04 0.82
CA VAL A 67 6.18 -4.15 1.88
C VAL A 67 4.69 -4.34 2.13
N LEU A 68 4.30 -4.26 3.39
CA LEU A 68 2.93 -4.13 3.86
C LEU A 68 2.63 -2.65 4.00
N VAL A 69 1.47 -2.23 3.50
CA VAL A 69 1.01 -0.84 3.53
C VAL A 69 -0.35 -0.77 4.20
N VAL A 70 -0.44 0.08 5.21
CA VAL A 70 -1.70 0.49 5.84
C VAL A 70 -1.97 1.93 5.45
N GLY A 71 -3.13 2.21 4.87
CA GLY A 71 -3.44 3.59 4.47
C GLY A 71 -4.87 3.81 4.05
N LYS A 72 -5.12 4.99 3.50
CA LYS A 72 -6.40 5.35 2.91
C LYS A 72 -6.28 5.49 1.41
N LEU A 73 -7.27 4.95 0.70
CA LEU A 73 -7.42 5.18 -0.73
C LEU A 73 -7.70 6.66 -1.00
N ARG A 74 -6.97 7.21 -1.95
CA ARG A 74 -7.06 8.61 -2.36
C ARG A 74 -6.94 8.72 -3.86
N SER A 75 -7.61 9.72 -4.40
CA SER A 75 -7.36 10.23 -5.75
C SER A 75 -6.62 11.54 -5.57
N LEU A 76 -5.39 11.63 -6.06
CA LEU A 76 -4.63 12.88 -6.09
C LEU A 76 -4.44 13.28 -7.55
N SER A 77 -5.11 14.36 -7.95
CA SER A 77 -5.29 14.71 -9.36
C SER A 77 -5.91 13.52 -10.12
N ASP A 78 -5.18 12.90 -11.05
CA ASP A 78 -5.64 11.78 -11.88
C ASP A 78 -5.07 10.42 -11.45
N ARG A 79 -4.23 10.41 -10.40
CA ARG A 79 -3.58 9.18 -9.92
C ARG A 79 -4.33 8.61 -8.72
N HIS A 80 -4.61 7.32 -8.80
CA HIS A 80 -5.25 6.56 -7.75
C HIS A 80 -4.18 5.85 -6.96
N GLY A 81 -4.15 6.07 -5.66
CA GLY A 81 -3.11 5.55 -4.79
C GLY A 81 -3.55 5.46 -3.34
N ILE A 82 -2.57 5.14 -2.51
CA ILE A 82 -2.76 4.99 -1.07
C ILE A 82 -1.96 6.08 -0.38
N MET A 83 -2.64 6.88 0.44
CA MET A 83 -1.96 7.72 1.42
C MET A 83 -1.69 6.85 2.66
N SER A 84 -0.42 6.52 2.89
CA SER A 84 -0.01 5.57 3.91
C SER A 84 0.04 6.22 5.30
N TYR A 85 -0.31 5.42 6.30
CA TYR A 85 -0.04 5.69 7.71
C TYR A 85 1.20 4.95 8.19
N ASN A 86 1.39 3.76 7.63
CA ASN A 86 2.49 2.89 7.95
C ASN A 86 2.85 2.08 6.72
N ILE A 87 4.15 1.89 6.53
CA ILE A 87 4.74 1.01 5.55
C ILE A 87 5.86 0.23 6.27
N SER A 88 5.88 -1.09 6.08
CA SER A 88 6.83 -1.98 6.76
C SER A 88 7.26 -3.11 5.84
N GLU A 89 8.51 -3.57 5.95
CA GLU A 89 8.98 -4.73 5.20
C GLU A 89 8.28 -6.02 5.66
N VAL A 90 7.90 -6.87 4.69
CA VAL A 90 7.36 -8.21 4.93
C VAL A 90 8.50 -9.20 4.93
N VAL A 91 8.93 -9.63 6.12
CA VAL A 91 10.07 -10.54 6.30
C VAL A 91 9.63 -12.01 6.33
N ASP A 92 8.45 -12.31 6.86
CA ASP A 92 7.94 -13.68 6.96
C ASP A 92 7.00 -14.02 5.78
N GLU A 93 7.33 -15.05 5.01
CA GLU A 93 6.45 -15.55 3.95
C GLU A 93 5.07 -16.01 4.45
N LYS A 94 4.96 -16.42 5.72
CA LYS A 94 3.68 -16.83 6.31
C LYS A 94 2.71 -15.66 6.40
N GLU A 95 3.21 -14.46 6.66
CA GLU A 95 2.40 -13.23 6.68
C GLU A 95 1.82 -12.94 5.31
N TYR A 96 2.64 -13.06 4.26
CA TYR A 96 2.18 -12.93 2.88
C TYR A 96 1.11 -13.98 2.52
N LYS A 97 1.34 -15.26 2.86
CA LYS A 97 0.36 -16.33 2.60
C LYS A 97 -0.96 -16.10 3.33
N ALA A 98 -0.91 -15.65 4.58
CA ALA A 98 -2.09 -15.32 5.36
C ALA A 98 -2.86 -14.18 4.70
N PHE A 99 -2.17 -13.10 4.33
CA PHE A 99 -2.76 -11.95 3.63
C PHE A 99 -3.46 -12.36 2.32
N THR A 100 -2.84 -13.19 1.48
CA THR A 100 -3.46 -13.66 0.23
C THR A 100 -4.73 -14.47 0.47
N LEU A 101 -4.79 -15.26 1.55
CA LEU A 101 -6.00 -15.99 1.92
C LEU A 101 -7.10 -15.06 2.44
N GLU A 102 -6.74 -14.08 3.28
CA GLU A 102 -7.67 -13.05 3.76
C GLU A 102 -8.25 -12.23 2.62
N ALA A 103 -7.43 -11.82 1.65
CA ALA A 103 -7.87 -11.09 0.46
C ALA A 103 -8.90 -11.90 -0.37
N LYS A 104 -8.68 -13.22 -0.52
CA LYS A 104 -9.64 -14.11 -1.18
C LYS A 104 -10.96 -14.20 -0.44
N ILE A 105 -10.93 -14.32 0.90
CA ILE A 105 -12.12 -14.36 1.74
C ILE A 105 -12.87 -13.03 1.67
N ALA A 106 -12.17 -11.90 1.80
CA ALA A 106 -12.75 -10.56 1.73
C ALA A 106 -13.44 -10.34 0.38
N LYS A 107 -12.79 -10.71 -0.73
CA LYS A 107 -13.40 -10.65 -2.06
C LYS A 107 -14.70 -11.44 -2.13
N LEU A 108 -14.72 -12.68 -1.67
CA LEU A 108 -15.93 -13.50 -1.65
C LEU A 108 -17.04 -12.89 -0.78
N TYR A 109 -16.67 -12.28 0.35
CA TYR A 109 -17.62 -11.66 1.28
C TYR A 109 -18.27 -10.40 0.69
N PHE A 110 -17.47 -9.51 0.09
CA PHE A 110 -17.96 -8.22 -0.42
C PHE A 110 -18.51 -8.28 -1.85
N GLN A 111 -18.21 -9.33 -2.62
CA GLN A 111 -18.85 -9.56 -3.92
C GLN A 111 -20.25 -10.16 -3.82
N LYS A 112 -20.65 -10.64 -2.64
CA LYS A 112 -21.99 -11.16 -2.38
C LYS A 112 -23.01 -10.03 -2.26
#